data_AF-A0A1G2G9D0-F1
#
_entry.id   AF-A0A1G2G9D0-F1
#
_cell.length_a   1.000
_cell.length_b   1.000
_cell.length_c   1.000
_cell.angle_alpha   90.00
_cell.angle_beta   90.00
_cell.angle_gamma   90.00
#
_symmetry.space_group_name_H-M   'P 1'
#
loop_
_entity.id
_entity.type
_entity.pdbx_description
1 polymer ?
#
loop_
_entity_poly.entity_id
_entity_poly.type
_entity_poly.pdbx_seq_one_letter_code
_entity_poly.pdbx_strand_id
1 'polypeptide(L)'
;MRTKYKKELTAFAFFLLFLVVWTFLVYQFSPNEIVERLGVGNGYMIAFVAAFLAGISTFTSAPYALVVVTLGAGGLSPFLIGLVSALGLFLGDSTSYILGYYGHHVVPSALQEELQKIHAWLMARKRAWTIPVLIFCYGAFFPFSNDLVVISFGLARYPFWRVMAPLALGSVIFNMILAYLGKYGVGYFF
;
A
#
# COMPACT_ATOMS: atom_id res chain seq x y z
N MET A 1 -26.33 -8.69 -14.99
CA MET A 1 -26.24 -7.50 -14.09
C MET A 1 -26.28 -7.83 -12.60
N ARG A 2 -27.16 -8.70 -12.08
CA ARG A 2 -27.28 -9.02 -10.62
C ARG A 2 -26.04 -9.64 -9.94
N THR A 3 -25.12 -10.27 -10.67
CA THR A 3 -23.95 -10.98 -10.09
C THR A 3 -22.77 -10.06 -9.77
N LYS A 4 -22.61 -8.94 -10.47
CA LYS A 4 -21.51 -7.98 -10.25
C LYS A 4 -21.66 -7.25 -8.91
N TYR A 5 -22.88 -6.75 -8.63
CA TYR A 5 -23.21 -6.11 -7.36
C TYR A 5 -23.03 -7.03 -6.14
N LYS A 6 -23.25 -8.34 -6.28
CA LYS A 6 -23.03 -9.28 -5.17
C LYS A 6 -21.57 -9.35 -4.73
N LYS A 7 -20.61 -9.31 -5.67
CA LYS A 7 -19.17 -9.37 -5.39
C LYS A 7 -18.66 -8.09 -4.72
N GLU A 8 -19.07 -6.94 -5.23
CA GLU A 8 -18.76 -5.63 -4.66
C GLU A 8 -19.36 -5.49 -3.25
N LEU A 9 -20.61 -5.93 -3.07
CA LEU A 9 -21.26 -5.96 -1.76
C LEU A 9 -20.55 -6.90 -0.77
N THR A 10 -20.08 -8.07 -1.21
CA THR A 10 -19.29 -8.96 -0.35
C THR A 10 -17.96 -8.36 0.05
N ALA A 11 -17.21 -7.72 -0.87
CA ALA A 11 -15.94 -7.07 -0.54
C ALA A 11 -16.14 -5.93 0.46
N PHE A 12 -17.19 -5.12 0.25
CA PHE A 12 -17.58 -4.07 1.19
C PHE A 12 -18.00 -4.63 2.57
N ALA A 13 -18.75 -5.73 2.60
CA ALA A 13 -19.12 -6.40 3.85
C ALA A 13 -17.90 -6.96 4.59
N PHE A 14 -16.92 -7.55 3.89
CA PHE A 14 -15.66 -7.99 4.48
C PHE A 14 -14.85 -6.82 5.06
N PHE A 15 -14.80 -5.70 4.34
CA PHE A 15 -14.15 -4.47 4.82
C PHE A 15 -14.80 -3.94 6.10
N LEU A 16 -16.13 -3.82 6.12
CA LEU A 16 -16.88 -3.40 7.31
C LEU A 16 -16.68 -4.37 8.48
N LEU A 17 -16.75 -5.68 8.21
CA LEU A 17 -16.50 -6.70 9.22
C LEU A 17 -15.10 -6.57 9.80
N PHE A 18 -14.07 -6.39 8.95
CA PHE A 18 -12.72 -6.15 9.42
C PHE A 18 -12.64 -4.91 10.31
N LEU A 19 -13.23 -3.78 9.90
CA LEU A 19 -13.22 -2.55 10.69
C LEU A 19 -13.89 -2.74 12.05
N VAL A 20 -15.05 -3.41 12.08
CA VAL A 20 -15.78 -3.68 13.33
C VAL A 20 -14.97 -4.61 14.25
N VAL A 21 -14.43 -5.71 13.71
CA VAL A 21 -13.61 -6.66 14.48
C VAL A 21 -12.34 -6.00 14.99
N TRP A 22 -11.63 -5.24 14.15
CA TRP A 22 -10.41 -4.55 14.54
C TRP A 22 -10.68 -3.50 15.61
N THR A 23 -11.73 -2.70 15.46
CA THR A 23 -12.14 -1.70 16.45
C THR A 23 -12.51 -2.36 17.77
N PHE A 24 -13.26 -3.47 17.73
CA PHE A 24 -13.61 -4.23 18.93
C PHE A 24 -12.36 -4.82 19.61
N LEU A 25 -11.40 -5.33 18.85
CA LEU A 25 -10.14 -5.85 19.40
C LEU A 25 -9.32 -4.77 20.08
N VAL A 26 -9.16 -3.60 19.45
CA VAL A 26 -8.42 -2.46 20.03
C VAL A 26 -9.17 -1.85 21.23
N TYR A 27 -10.51 -1.95 21.26
CA TYR A 27 -11.31 -1.53 22.41
C TYR A 27 -11.15 -2.48 23.61
N GLN A 28 -11.04 -3.79 23.37
CA GLN A 28 -10.93 -4.80 24.42
C GLN A 28 -9.51 -5.05 24.91
N PHE A 29 -8.52 -4.90 24.03
CA PHE A 29 -7.12 -5.16 24.31
C PHE A 29 -6.31 -3.91 24.01
N SER A 30 -5.47 -3.50 24.97
CA SER A 30 -4.51 -2.43 24.70
C SER A 30 -3.56 -2.85 23.57
N PRO A 31 -3.04 -1.92 22.74
CA PRO A 31 -2.08 -2.26 21.70
C PRO A 31 -0.88 -3.08 22.20
N ASN A 32 -0.45 -2.86 23.44
CA ASN A 32 0.62 -3.62 24.09
C ASN A 32 0.22 -5.07 24.33
N GLU A 33 -0.98 -5.32 24.87
CA GLU A 33 -1.50 -6.68 25.10
C GLU A 33 -1.69 -7.44 23.78
N ILE A 34 -2.12 -6.75 22.72
CA ILE A 34 -2.22 -7.34 21.37
C ILE A 34 -0.84 -7.83 20.93
N VAL A 35 0.17 -6.98 21.03
CA VAL A 35 1.55 -7.34 20.67
C VAL A 35 2.11 -8.46 21.54
N GLU A 36 1.86 -8.43 22.84
CA GLU A 36 2.34 -9.45 23.78
C GLU A 36 1.73 -10.83 23.47
N ARG A 37 0.43 -10.88 23.16
CA ARG A 37 -0.28 -12.11 22.78
C ARG A 37 0.14 -12.62 21.40
N LEU A 38 0.42 -11.73 20.46
CA LEU A 38 0.89 -12.10 19.13
C LEU A 38 2.35 -12.58 19.17
N GLY A 39 3.17 -11.94 20.01
CA GLY A 39 4.62 -12.08 20.00
C GLY A 39 5.28 -11.16 18.96
N VAL A 40 6.46 -10.63 19.30
CA VAL A 40 7.17 -9.61 18.51
C VAL A 40 7.44 -10.04 17.07
N GLY A 41 7.92 -11.27 16.86
CA GLY A 41 8.20 -11.80 15.52
C GLY A 41 6.95 -11.91 14.64
N ASN A 42 5.85 -12.38 15.22
CA ASN A 42 4.58 -12.50 14.51
C ASN A 42 3.97 -11.13 14.21
N GLY A 43 4.20 -10.12 15.05
CA GLY A 43 3.78 -8.75 14.77
C GLY A 43 4.38 -8.20 13.46
N TYR A 44 5.69 -8.40 13.24
CA TYR A 44 6.32 -8.00 11.96
C TYR A 44 5.82 -8.83 10.77
N MET A 45 5.56 -10.13 10.98
CA MET A 45 4.98 -10.98 9.94
C MET A 45 3.56 -10.54 9.56
N ILE A 46 2.74 -10.16 10.55
CA ILE A 46 1.40 -9.61 10.33
C ILE A 46 1.49 -8.28 9.58
N ALA A 47 2.43 -7.40 9.95
CA ALA A 47 2.66 -6.15 9.22
C ALA A 47 3.03 -6.40 7.74
N PHE A 48 3.86 -7.40 7.47
CA PHE A 48 4.23 -7.81 6.11
C PHE A 48 3.04 -8.38 5.33
N VAL A 49 2.28 -9.31 5.92
CA VAL A 49 1.14 -9.95 5.24
C VAL A 49 0.02 -8.94 4.98
N ALA A 50 -0.29 -8.08 5.96
CA ALA A 50 -1.27 -7.02 5.80
C ALA A 50 -0.84 -6.03 4.69
N ALA A 51 0.44 -5.67 4.64
CA ALA A 51 1.00 -4.82 3.59
C ALA A 51 0.94 -5.47 2.21
N PHE A 52 1.26 -6.76 2.11
CA PHE A 52 1.17 -7.51 0.87
C PHE A 52 -0.25 -7.54 0.32
N LEU A 53 -1.24 -7.82 1.17
CA LEU A 53 -2.65 -7.77 0.78
C LEU A 53 -3.07 -6.36 0.36
N ALA A 54 -2.62 -5.33 1.10
CA ALA A 54 -2.85 -3.92 0.75
C ALA A 54 -2.30 -3.53 -0.63
N GLY A 55 -1.15 -4.07 -1.03
CA GLY A 55 -0.57 -3.83 -2.35
C GLY A 55 -1.27 -4.59 -3.49
N ILE A 56 -2.03 -5.64 -3.20
CA ILE A 56 -2.85 -6.36 -4.20
C ILE A 56 -4.20 -5.67 -4.39
N SER A 57 -4.68 -4.93 -3.37
CA SER A 57 -6.00 -4.30 -3.42
C SER A 57 -6.06 -2.99 -2.66
N THR A 58 -6.40 -1.93 -3.40
CA THR A 58 -6.79 -0.61 -2.87
C THR A 58 -7.83 -0.66 -1.74
N PHE A 59 -8.77 -1.62 -1.75
CA PHE A 59 -9.78 -1.72 -0.69
C PHE A 59 -9.20 -2.14 0.66
N THR A 60 -8.02 -2.77 0.65
CA THR A 60 -7.34 -3.25 1.86
C THR A 60 -6.28 -2.27 2.41
N SER A 61 -6.09 -1.11 1.77
CA SER A 61 -5.12 -0.10 2.21
C SER A 61 -5.49 0.58 3.54
N ALA A 62 -6.76 0.93 3.75
CA ALA A 62 -7.20 1.52 5.03
C ALA A 62 -7.14 0.53 6.23
N PRO A 63 -7.62 -0.73 6.10
CA PRO A 63 -7.44 -1.78 7.10
C PRO A 63 -5.98 -1.96 7.50
N TYR A 64 -5.10 -1.99 6.49
CA TYR A 64 -3.67 -2.14 6.67
C TYR A 64 -3.03 -1.00 7.48
N ALA A 65 -3.40 0.26 7.20
CA ALA A 65 -2.87 1.40 7.95
C ALA A 65 -3.18 1.29 9.46
N LEU A 66 -4.38 0.79 9.81
CA LEU A 66 -4.75 0.53 11.20
C LEU A 66 -3.85 -0.52 11.85
N VAL A 67 -3.53 -1.61 11.13
CA VAL A 67 -2.59 -2.63 11.62
C VAL A 67 -1.23 -2.03 11.94
N VAL A 68 -0.66 -1.25 11.02
CA VAL A 68 0.65 -0.60 11.20
C VAL A 68 0.66 0.33 12.41
N VAL A 69 -0.38 1.15 12.56
CA VAL A 69 -0.53 2.07 13.71
C VAL A 69 -0.65 1.29 15.01
N THR A 70 -1.49 0.25 15.07
CA THR A 70 -1.67 -0.58 16.28
C THR A 70 -0.38 -1.27 16.68
N LEU A 71 0.38 -1.83 15.73
CA LEU A 71 1.66 -2.48 16.04
C LEU A 71 2.71 -1.48 16.54
N GLY A 72 2.76 -0.28 15.97
CA GLY A 72 3.62 0.81 16.46
C GLY A 72 3.23 1.26 17.87
N ALA A 73 1.91 1.39 18.12
CA ALA A 73 1.37 1.69 19.44
C ALA A 73 1.68 0.61 20.48
N GLY A 74 1.69 -0.66 20.06
CA GLY A 74 2.05 -1.81 20.90
C GLY A 74 3.56 -1.96 21.15
N GLY A 75 4.37 -0.99 20.74
CA GLY A 75 5.79 -0.92 21.08
C GLY A 75 6.75 -1.61 20.12
N LEU A 76 6.28 -2.17 18.99
CA LEU A 76 7.19 -2.69 17.96
C LEU A 76 8.06 -1.58 17.38
N SER A 77 9.25 -1.94 16.89
CA SER A 77 10.18 -0.99 16.28
C SER A 77 9.56 -0.37 15.01
N PRO A 78 9.31 0.95 14.98
CA PRO A 78 8.72 1.60 13.81
C PRO A 78 9.57 1.46 12.55
N PHE A 79 10.90 1.42 12.72
CA PHE A 79 11.85 1.19 11.63
C PHE A 79 11.66 -0.19 10.99
N LEU A 80 11.56 -1.24 11.82
CA LEU A 80 11.35 -2.60 11.32
C LEU A 80 9.96 -2.76 10.70
N ILE A 81 8.91 -2.18 11.30
CA ILE A 81 7.57 -2.15 10.69
C ILE A 81 7.64 -1.50 9.31
N GLY A 82 8.28 -0.34 9.19
CA GLY A 82 8.43 0.37 7.92
C GLY A 82 9.10 -0.49 6.83
N LEU A 83 10.19 -1.17 7.17
CA LEU A 83 10.90 -2.05 6.23
C LEU A 83 10.06 -3.27 5.82
N VAL A 84 9.52 -4.03 6.78
CA VAL A 84 8.78 -5.27 6.45
C VAL A 84 7.49 -4.96 5.72
N SER A 85 6.80 -3.88 6.08
CA SER A 85 5.60 -3.45 5.39
C SER A 85 5.90 -2.94 3.98
N ALA A 86 6.98 -2.17 3.78
CA ALA A 86 7.36 -1.75 2.43
C ALA A 86 7.75 -2.93 1.53
N LEU A 87 8.37 -3.98 2.08
CA LEU A 87 8.64 -5.22 1.35
C LEU A 87 7.34 -5.96 0.96
N GLY A 88 6.38 -6.04 1.89
CA GLY A 88 5.06 -6.60 1.60
C GLY A 88 4.35 -5.84 0.49
N LEU A 89 4.28 -4.50 0.61
CA LEU A 89 3.72 -3.62 -0.42
C LEU A 89 4.44 -3.79 -1.76
N PHE A 90 5.78 -3.80 -1.80
CA PHE A 90 6.54 -4.00 -3.04
C PHE A 90 6.13 -5.29 -3.77
N LEU A 91 5.94 -6.39 -3.04
CA LEU A 91 5.51 -7.66 -3.63
C LEU A 91 4.06 -7.60 -4.13
N GLY A 92 3.16 -6.98 -3.36
CA GLY A 92 1.76 -6.78 -3.77
C GLY A 92 1.65 -5.87 -4.99
N ASP A 93 2.25 -4.68 -4.91
CA ASP A 93 2.29 -3.65 -5.95
C ASP A 93 2.92 -4.18 -7.25
N SER A 94 3.89 -5.09 -7.15
CA SER A 94 4.46 -5.77 -8.32
C SER A 94 3.39 -6.54 -9.10
N THR A 95 2.43 -7.17 -8.42
CA THR A 95 1.32 -7.87 -9.09
C THR A 95 0.42 -6.88 -9.84
N SER A 96 0.04 -5.76 -9.20
CA SER A 96 -0.75 -4.69 -9.83
C SER A 96 -0.04 -4.03 -11.01
N TYR A 97 1.27 -3.80 -10.90
CA TYR A 97 2.08 -3.30 -12.00
C TYR A 97 2.07 -4.25 -13.20
N ILE A 98 2.29 -5.55 -12.94
CA ILE A 98 2.30 -6.58 -13.99
C ILE A 98 0.94 -6.65 -14.70
N LEU A 99 -0.16 -6.58 -13.93
CA LEU A 99 -1.51 -6.51 -14.48
C LEU A 99 -1.70 -5.28 -15.38
N GLY A 100 -1.21 -4.10 -14.95
CA GLY A 100 -1.21 -2.90 -15.78
C GLY A 100 -0.37 -3.05 -17.05
N TYR A 101 0.82 -3.64 -16.94
CA TYR A 101 1.76 -3.82 -18.04
C TYR A 101 1.20 -4.71 -19.16
N TYR A 102 0.60 -5.85 -18.80
CA TYR A 102 -0.03 -6.76 -19.76
C TYR A 102 -1.43 -6.30 -20.18
N GLY A 103 -2.13 -5.54 -19.32
CA GLY A 103 -3.43 -4.93 -19.63
C GLY A 103 -3.40 -3.93 -20.79
N HIS A 104 -2.21 -3.43 -21.16
CA HIS A 104 -2.00 -2.53 -22.30
C HIS A 104 -2.59 -3.05 -23.63
N HIS A 105 -2.69 -4.37 -23.82
CA HIS A 105 -3.23 -4.95 -25.07
C HIS A 105 -4.76 -5.04 -25.11
N VAL A 106 -5.41 -4.82 -23.97
CA VAL A 106 -6.87 -4.93 -23.84
C VAL A 106 -7.56 -3.56 -23.95
N VAL A 107 -6.79 -2.47 -23.86
CA VAL A 107 -7.33 -1.11 -23.96
C VAL A 107 -7.60 -0.70 -25.42
N PRO A 108 -8.60 0.18 -25.66
CA PRO A 108 -8.96 0.64 -27.01
C PRO A 108 -7.78 1.26 -27.76
N SER A 109 -7.76 1.13 -29.09
CA SER A 109 -6.69 1.65 -29.96
C SER A 109 -6.44 3.15 -29.75
N ALA A 110 -7.48 3.95 -29.58
CA ALA A 110 -7.35 5.37 -29.27
C ALA A 110 -6.57 5.64 -27.97
N LEU A 111 -6.77 4.79 -26.94
CA LEU A 111 -6.04 4.90 -25.68
C LEU A 111 -4.61 4.35 -25.80
N GLN A 112 -4.38 3.35 -26.65
CA GLN A 112 -3.03 2.85 -26.93
C GLN A 112 -2.13 3.92 -27.55
N GLU A 113 -2.65 4.72 -28.50
CA GLU A 113 -1.92 5.84 -29.09
C GLU A 113 -1.53 6.89 -28.04
N GLU A 114 -2.46 7.26 -27.15
CA GLU A 114 -2.17 8.18 -26.05
C GLU A 114 -1.13 7.60 -25.07
N LEU A 115 -1.23 6.31 -24.72
CA LEU A 115 -0.24 5.64 -23.88
C LEU A 115 1.16 5.62 -24.51
N GLN A 116 1.27 5.47 -25.84
CA GLN A 116 2.55 5.56 -26.54
C GLN A 116 3.15 6.97 -26.48
N LYS A 117 2.33 8.01 -26.67
CA LYS A 117 2.77 9.42 -26.50
C LYS A 117 3.25 9.68 -25.08
N ILE A 118 2.51 9.21 -24.08
CA ILE A 118 2.88 9.30 -22.66
C ILE A 118 4.19 8.55 -22.40
N HIS A 119 4.35 7.34 -22.93
CA HIS A 119 5.58 6.56 -22.78
C HIS A 119 6.79 7.32 -23.33
N ALA A 120 6.71 7.83 -24.57
CA ALA A 120 7.78 8.62 -25.17
C ALA A 120 8.08 9.89 -24.34
N TRP A 121 7.05 10.54 -23.82
CA TRP A 121 7.19 11.72 -22.96
C TRP A 121 7.87 11.39 -21.61
N LEU A 122 7.56 10.24 -21.01
CA LEU A 122 8.15 9.75 -19.76
C LEU A 122 9.61 9.33 -19.94
N MET A 123 9.95 8.75 -21.09
CA MET A 123 11.30 8.28 -21.40
C MET A 123 12.27 9.41 -21.82
N ALA A 124 11.78 10.65 -21.98
CA ALA A 124 12.61 11.79 -22.30
C ALA A 124 13.73 11.99 -21.25
N ARG A 125 14.98 12.15 -21.71
CA ARG A 125 16.19 12.19 -20.86
C ARG A 125 16.11 13.18 -19.70
N LYS A 126 15.45 14.32 -19.90
CA LYS A 126 15.26 15.37 -18.87
C LYS A 126 14.43 14.89 -17.66
N ARG A 127 13.67 13.80 -17.80
CA ARG A 127 12.71 13.30 -16.80
C ARG A 127 13.12 11.97 -16.16
N ALA A 128 14.28 11.44 -16.55
CA ALA A 128 14.79 10.16 -16.06
C ALA A 128 14.89 10.11 -14.53
N TRP A 129 15.11 11.26 -13.87
CA TRP A 129 15.17 11.39 -12.41
C TRP A 129 13.94 12.05 -11.79
N THR A 130 13.30 12.98 -12.51
CA THR A 130 12.14 13.70 -12.01
C THR A 130 10.96 12.76 -11.72
N ILE A 131 10.69 11.80 -12.61
CA ILE A 131 9.56 10.88 -12.43
C ILE A 131 9.78 9.95 -11.23
N PRO A 132 10.93 9.27 -11.07
CA PRO A 132 11.23 8.51 -9.86
C PRO A 132 11.13 9.32 -8.57
N VAL A 133 11.60 10.56 -8.55
CA VAL A 133 11.50 11.43 -7.37
C VAL A 133 10.05 11.74 -7.03
N LEU A 134 9.20 12.04 -8.02
CA LEU A 134 7.78 12.26 -7.79
C LEU A 134 7.08 11.00 -7.26
N ILE A 135 7.44 9.82 -7.78
CA ILE A 135 6.90 8.54 -7.30
C ILE A 135 7.33 8.28 -5.85
N PHE A 136 8.58 8.59 -5.49
CA PHE A 136 9.06 8.51 -4.12
C PHE A 136 8.28 9.46 -3.19
N CYS A 137 8.13 10.73 -3.57
CA CYS A 137 7.38 11.69 -2.76
C CYS A 137 5.91 11.29 -2.63
N TYR A 138 5.32 10.72 -3.68
CA TYR A 138 3.97 10.14 -3.62
C TYR A 138 3.92 9.03 -2.56
N GLY A 139 4.78 8.02 -2.67
CA GLY A 139 4.78 6.89 -1.75
C GLY A 139 5.14 7.25 -0.30
N ALA A 140 5.85 8.36 -0.07
CA ALA A 140 6.27 8.81 1.25
C ALA A 140 5.21 9.64 2.00
N PHE A 141 4.46 10.47 1.27
CA PHE A 141 3.65 11.52 1.89
C PHE A 141 2.16 11.46 1.56
N PHE A 142 1.77 10.80 0.48
CA PHE A 142 0.37 10.74 0.09
C PHE A 142 -0.31 9.50 0.67
N PRO A 143 -1.35 9.64 1.51
CA PRO A 143 -2.08 8.52 2.09
C PRO A 143 -3.10 7.93 1.10
N PHE A 144 -2.66 7.71 -0.14
CA PHE A 144 -3.46 7.12 -1.21
C PHE A 144 -2.91 5.75 -1.61
N SER A 145 -3.74 4.94 -2.26
CA SER A 145 -3.33 3.62 -2.72
C SER A 145 -2.27 3.70 -3.81
N ASN A 146 -1.19 2.94 -3.63
CA ASN A 146 -0.11 2.79 -4.60
C ASN A 146 -0.60 2.25 -5.95
N ASP A 147 -1.72 1.53 -5.99
CA ASP A 147 -2.35 1.00 -7.21
C ASP A 147 -2.49 2.07 -8.31
N LEU A 148 -2.82 3.31 -7.92
CA LEU A 148 -2.96 4.42 -8.86
C LEU A 148 -1.66 4.69 -9.64
N VAL A 149 -0.51 4.61 -8.97
CA VAL A 149 0.79 4.79 -9.59
C VAL A 149 1.16 3.53 -10.37
N VAL A 150 1.12 2.36 -9.73
CA VAL A 150 1.71 1.16 -10.32
C VAL A 150 0.93 0.65 -11.53
N ILE A 151 -0.41 0.72 -11.51
CA ILE A 151 -1.24 0.33 -12.66
C ILE A 151 -1.06 1.34 -13.80
N SER A 152 -1.09 2.64 -13.51
CA SER A 152 -0.96 3.69 -14.54
C SER A 152 0.39 3.65 -15.23
N PHE A 153 1.48 3.54 -14.47
CA PHE A 153 2.82 3.43 -15.04
C PHE A 153 3.08 2.06 -15.69
N GLY A 154 2.43 1.00 -15.21
CA GLY A 154 2.39 -0.30 -15.88
C GLY A 154 1.75 -0.20 -17.26
N LEU A 155 0.55 0.39 -17.36
CA LEU A 155 -0.15 0.62 -18.64
C LEU A 155 0.67 1.46 -19.62
N ALA A 156 1.40 2.47 -19.11
CA ALA A 156 2.32 3.29 -19.89
C ALA A 156 3.68 2.61 -20.18
N ARG A 157 3.87 1.35 -19.74
CA ARG A 157 5.11 0.57 -19.91
C ARG A 157 6.37 1.28 -19.41
N TYR A 158 6.24 2.11 -18.39
CA TYR A 158 7.39 2.80 -17.79
C TYR A 158 8.22 1.80 -16.99
N PRO A 159 9.58 1.82 -17.04
CA PRO A 159 10.40 0.72 -16.52
C PRO A 159 10.11 0.37 -15.06
N PHE A 160 9.90 -0.92 -14.79
CA PHE A 160 9.53 -1.48 -13.48
C PHE A 160 10.34 -0.88 -12.31
N TRP A 161 11.67 -0.96 -12.37
CA TRP A 161 12.54 -0.48 -11.29
C TRP A 161 12.51 1.04 -11.11
N ARG A 162 12.15 1.80 -12.14
CA ARG A 162 11.98 3.26 -12.02
C ARG A 162 10.67 3.65 -11.35
N VAL A 163 9.75 2.70 -11.15
CA VAL A 163 8.53 2.86 -10.34
C VAL A 163 8.73 2.23 -8.98
N MET A 164 9.08 0.94 -8.94
CA MET A 164 9.03 0.15 -7.70
C MET A 164 10.08 0.55 -6.68
N ALA A 165 11.32 0.83 -7.10
CA ALA A 165 12.37 1.21 -6.16
C ALA A 165 12.06 2.53 -5.45
N PRO A 166 11.74 3.65 -6.15
CA PRO A 166 11.36 4.88 -5.46
C PRO A 166 10.05 4.73 -4.67
N LEU A 167 9.07 3.99 -5.18
CA LEU A 167 7.80 3.78 -4.48
C LEU A 167 8.00 3.02 -3.17
N ALA A 168 8.76 1.92 -3.19
CA ALA A 168 9.05 1.12 -2.00
C ALA A 168 9.84 1.93 -0.97
N LEU A 169 10.83 2.73 -1.40
CA LEU A 169 11.57 3.62 -0.51
C LEU A 169 10.66 4.69 0.12
N GLY A 170 9.73 5.26 -0.66
CA GLY A 170 8.71 6.15 -0.13
C GLY A 170 7.82 5.43 0.88
N SER A 171 7.35 4.23 0.55
CA SER A 171 6.51 3.41 1.43
C SER A 171 7.22 3.04 2.74
N VAL A 172 8.54 2.86 2.77
CA VAL A 172 9.28 2.71 4.05
C VAL A 172 9.03 3.93 4.94
N ILE A 173 9.22 5.14 4.39
CA ILE A 173 9.03 6.39 5.13
C ILE A 173 7.58 6.54 5.59
N PHE A 174 6.62 6.34 4.70
CA PHE A 174 5.20 6.45 5.03
C PHE A 174 4.80 5.51 6.17
N ASN A 175 5.26 4.26 6.12
CA ASN A 175 4.94 3.27 7.16
C ASN A 175 5.68 3.51 8.47
N MET A 176 6.91 4.05 8.42
CA MET A 176 7.58 4.55 9.61
C MET A 176 6.77 5.69 10.25
N ILE A 177 6.29 6.66 9.45
CA ILE A 177 5.44 7.76 9.94
C ILE A 177 4.19 7.20 10.63
N LEU A 178 3.47 6.26 10.00
CA LEU A 178 2.29 5.62 10.60
C LEU A 178 2.62 4.89 11.90
N ALA A 179 3.71 4.12 11.93
CA ALA A 179 4.12 3.39 13.13
C ALA A 179 4.55 4.34 14.27
N TYR A 180 5.25 5.45 13.95
CA TYR A 180 5.59 6.48 14.92
C TYR A 180 4.34 7.23 15.42
N LEU A 181 3.36 7.49 14.55
CA LEU A 181 2.07 8.05 14.94
C LEU A 181 1.34 7.10 15.91
N GLY A 182 1.40 5.79 15.70
CA GLY A 182 0.89 4.83 16.67
C GLY A 182 1.65 4.90 17.99
N LYS A 183 2.98 4.83 17.94
CA LYS A 183 3.85 4.78 19.12
C LYS A 183 3.73 6.00 20.04
N TYR A 184 3.65 7.20 19.45
CA TYR A 184 3.63 8.45 20.22
C TYR A 184 2.25 9.11 20.27
N GLY A 185 1.41 8.91 19.25
CA GLY A 185 0.10 9.54 19.15
C GLY A 185 -0.91 8.99 20.14
N VAL A 186 -0.84 7.70 20.50
CA VAL A 186 -1.76 7.09 21.47
C VAL A 186 -1.67 7.77 22.83
N GLY A 187 -0.52 8.28 23.25
CA GLY A 187 -0.36 9.02 24.51
C GLY A 187 -0.97 10.42 24.55
N TYR A 188 -1.55 10.92 23.44
CA TYR A 188 -2.27 12.19 23.40
C TYR A 188 -3.80 12.02 23.41
N PHE A 189 -4.30 10.82 23.12
CA PHE A 189 -5.73 10.51 23.05
C PHE A 189 -6.24 9.70 24.26
N PHE A 190 -5.33 9.25 25.14
CA PHE A 190 -5.58 8.58 26.42
C PHE A 190 -4.75 9.26 27.51
#